data_AF-A0A1Z8W6Q2-F1
#
_entry.id   AF-A0A1Z8W6Q2-F1
#
_cell.length_a   1.000
_cell.length_b   1.000
_cell.length_c   1.000
_cell.angle_alpha   90.00
_cell.angle_beta   90.00
_cell.angle_gamma   90.00
#
_symmetry.space_group_name_H-M   'P 1'
#
loop_
_entity.id
_entity.type
_entity.pdbx_description
1 polymer ?
#
loop_
_entity_poly.entity_id
_entity_poly.type
_entity_poly.pdbx_seq_one_letter_code
_entity_poly.pdbx_strand_id
1 'polypeptide(L)'
;MKTNNILSNKDFKTIIEKKSRLIGIDPGSKNIGIAICDENKIVATPLKTINKTKIEVFLNEINKIIIENDIKGIVIGKPLHMDGSVSRSSQSAADLAENISKNITIPITLWDERLSSEGSFKIVRDLGTNVSSRVKKLDENAAAFILQGAIDYLTN
;
A
#
# COMPACT_ATOMS: atom_id res chain seq x y z
N MET A 1 0.89 -9.75 25.02
CA MET A 1 2.05 -9.53 24.13
C MET A 1 1.55 -8.79 22.89
N LYS A 2 2.11 -7.61 22.58
CA LYS A 2 1.87 -6.98 21.28
C LYS A 2 2.58 -7.84 20.25
N THR A 3 1.86 -8.67 19.50
CA THR A 3 2.39 -9.27 18.28
C THR A 3 2.63 -8.13 17.32
N ASN A 4 3.90 -7.73 17.17
CA ASN A 4 4.25 -6.68 16.23
C ASN A 4 4.15 -7.27 14.81
N ASN A 5 2.97 -7.18 14.21
CA ASN A 5 2.67 -7.67 12.87
C ASN A 5 3.15 -6.71 11.77
N ILE A 6 3.86 -5.64 12.14
CA ILE A 6 4.58 -4.76 11.21
C ILE A 6 5.94 -5.41 10.92
N LEU A 7 6.17 -5.74 9.66
CA LEU A 7 7.29 -6.55 9.20
C LEU A 7 8.13 -5.82 8.16
N SER A 8 9.41 -6.19 8.10
CA SER A 8 10.26 -5.80 6.97
C SER A 8 9.71 -6.39 5.66
N ASN A 9 10.01 -5.77 4.53
CA ASN A 9 9.54 -6.24 3.21
C ASN A 9 10.00 -7.69 2.94
N LYS A 10 11.18 -8.06 3.46
CA LYS A 10 11.73 -9.42 3.36
C LYS A 10 10.93 -10.40 4.22
N ASP A 11 10.69 -10.09 5.49
CA ASP A 11 9.97 -11.00 6.38
C ASP A 11 8.51 -11.15 5.93
N PHE A 12 7.88 -10.04 5.52
CA PHE A 12 6.54 -10.04 4.94
C PHE A 12 6.46 -10.98 3.73
N LYS A 13 7.45 -10.95 2.83
CA LYS A 13 7.54 -11.86 1.69
C LYS A 13 7.61 -13.33 2.08
N THR A 14 8.32 -13.65 3.15
CA THR A 14 8.48 -15.05 3.58
C THR A 14 7.22 -15.65 4.18
N ILE A 15 6.37 -14.84 4.82
CA ILE A 15 5.19 -15.33 5.52
C ILE A 15 3.90 -15.25 4.70
N ILE A 16 3.83 -14.37 3.71
CA ILE A 16 2.63 -14.20 2.89
C ILE A 16 2.56 -15.35 1.88
N GLU A 17 1.45 -16.08 1.90
CA GLU A 17 1.18 -17.20 1.00
C GLU A 17 1.21 -16.77 -0.47
N LYS A 18 1.61 -17.67 -1.37
CA LYS A 18 1.67 -17.38 -2.82
C LYS A 18 0.30 -16.98 -3.40
N LYS A 19 -0.79 -17.60 -2.93
CA LYS A 19 -2.17 -17.29 -3.33
C LYS A 19 -2.88 -16.57 -2.21
N SER A 20 -2.93 -15.25 -2.27
CA SER A 20 -3.51 -14.42 -1.23
C SER A 20 -3.86 -13.05 -1.78
N ARG A 21 -4.99 -12.47 -1.36
CA ARG A 21 -5.28 -11.06 -1.64
C ARG A 21 -4.59 -10.16 -0.63
N LEU A 22 -4.06 -9.05 -1.12
CA LEU A 22 -3.44 -8.00 -0.34
C LEU A 22 -4.17 -6.68 -0.58
N ILE A 23 -4.10 -5.76 0.38
CA ILE A 23 -4.51 -4.38 0.15
C ILE A 23 -3.31 -3.44 0.17
N GLY A 24 -3.39 -2.42 -0.67
CA GLY A 24 -2.46 -1.29 -0.71
C GLY A 24 -3.12 -0.06 -0.11
N ILE A 25 -2.35 0.71 0.65
CA ILE A 25 -2.80 1.94 1.30
C ILE A 25 -1.86 3.07 0.92
N ASP A 26 -2.42 4.14 0.35
CA ASP A 26 -1.74 5.40 0.13
C ASP A 26 -2.18 6.44 1.18
N PRO A 27 -1.33 6.79 2.16
CA PRO A 27 -1.69 7.71 3.23
C PRO A 27 -1.64 9.17 2.78
N GLY A 28 -2.76 9.66 2.24
CA GLY A 28 -2.95 11.10 2.01
C GLY A 28 -3.33 11.88 3.29
N SER A 29 -3.22 13.21 3.23
CA SER A 29 -3.48 14.10 4.38
C SER A 29 -4.96 14.11 4.79
N LYS A 30 -5.88 14.07 3.83
CA LYS A 30 -7.35 14.07 4.04
C LYS A 30 -8.02 12.78 3.59
N ASN A 31 -7.48 12.16 2.55
CA ASN A 31 -8.06 11.00 1.88
C ASN A 31 -7.01 9.89 1.87
N ILE A 32 -7.43 8.67 2.17
CA ILE A 32 -6.58 7.48 2.13
C ILE A 32 -7.05 6.64 0.96
N GLY A 33 -6.18 6.48 -0.04
CA GLY A 33 -6.45 5.60 -1.18
C GLY A 33 -6.27 4.14 -0.78
N ILE A 34 -7.20 3.28 -1.19
CA ILE A 34 -7.14 1.84 -0.97
C ILE A 34 -7.16 1.13 -2.31
N ALA A 35 -6.26 0.16 -2.48
CA ALA A 35 -6.22 -0.76 -3.60
C ALA A 35 -6.27 -2.20 -3.11
N ILE A 36 -6.62 -3.12 -4.00
CA ILE A 36 -6.68 -4.56 -3.76
C ILE A 36 -6.01 -5.30 -4.92
N CYS A 37 -5.43 -6.46 -4.67
CA CYS A 37 -4.96 -7.34 -5.73
C CYS A 37 -5.78 -8.62 -5.86
N ASP A 38 -5.65 -9.26 -7.02
CA ASP A 38 -6.16 -10.61 -7.22
C ASP A 38 -5.41 -11.65 -6.36
N GLU A 39 -5.98 -12.85 -6.23
CA GLU A 39 -5.41 -13.92 -5.39
C GLU A 39 -4.02 -14.36 -5.86
N ASN A 40 -3.76 -14.29 -7.16
CA ASN A 40 -2.47 -14.70 -7.70
C ASN A 40 -1.40 -13.60 -7.56
N LYS A 41 -1.75 -12.41 -7.04
CA LYS A 41 -0.87 -11.25 -6.93
C LYS A 41 -0.23 -10.93 -8.29
N ILE A 42 -1.07 -10.75 -9.30
CA ILE A 42 -0.67 -10.36 -10.65
C ILE A 42 -1.00 -8.88 -10.87
N VAL A 43 -2.23 -8.47 -10.53
CA VAL A 43 -2.73 -7.12 -10.81
C VAL A 43 -3.28 -6.47 -9.55
N ALA A 44 -2.84 -5.25 -9.26
CA ALA A 44 -3.45 -4.36 -8.30
C ALA A 44 -4.46 -3.42 -8.97
N THR A 45 -5.64 -3.26 -8.36
CA THR A 45 -6.68 -2.34 -8.81
C THR A 45 -7.11 -1.39 -7.69
N PRO A 46 -7.47 -0.14 -8.01
CA PRO A 46 -8.09 0.77 -7.05
C PRO A 46 -9.39 0.17 -6.52
N LEU A 47 -9.58 0.23 -5.20
CA LEU A 47 -10.80 -0.25 -4.55
C LEU A 47 -11.71 0.92 -4.17
N LYS A 48 -11.20 1.84 -3.35
CA LYS A 48 -11.94 3.02 -2.89
C LYS A 48 -11.03 4.03 -2.22
N THR A 49 -11.56 5.21 -1.96
CA THR A 49 -10.93 6.23 -1.13
C THR A 49 -11.71 6.38 0.17
N ILE A 50 -11.02 6.37 1.31
CA ILE A 50 -11.61 6.57 2.64
C ILE A 50 -11.20 7.94 3.15
N ASN A 51 -12.15 8.74 3.63
CA ASN A 51 -11.83 10.01 4.24
C ASN A 51 -11.24 9.80 5.65
N LYS A 52 -10.10 10.43 5.92
CA LYS A 52 -9.38 10.37 7.20
C LYS A 52 -9.98 11.35 8.22
N THR A 53 -11.30 11.29 8.44
CA THR A 53 -11.95 12.13 9.48
C THR A 53 -11.67 11.59 10.88
N LYS A 54 -11.92 10.31 11.10
CA LYS A 54 -11.73 9.61 12.39
C LYS A 54 -11.04 8.28 12.17
N ILE A 55 -10.02 7.99 12.96
CA ILE A 55 -9.24 6.75 12.85
C ILE A 55 -10.10 5.51 13.08
N GLU A 56 -11.06 5.56 14.01
CA GLU A 56 -11.98 4.44 14.29
C GLU A 56 -12.85 4.07 13.10
N VAL A 57 -13.37 5.07 12.38
CA VAL A 57 -14.17 4.87 11.17
C VAL A 57 -13.30 4.22 10.09
N PHE A 58 -12.09 4.74 9.90
CA PHE A 58 -11.13 4.15 8.97
C PHE A 58 -10.81 2.69 9.30
N LEU A 59 -10.51 2.38 10.57
CA LEU A 59 -10.20 1.01 11.00
C LEU A 59 -11.39 0.06 10.82
N ASN A 60 -12.61 0.51 11.06
CA ASN A 60 -13.80 -0.28 10.81
C ASN A 60 -13.97 -0.59 9.32
N GLU A 61 -13.72 0.38 8.45
CA GLU A 61 -13.77 0.19 7.00
C GLU A 61 -12.67 -0.76 6.51
N ILE A 62 -11.45 -0.68 7.06
CA ILE A 62 -10.39 -1.64 6.76
C ILE A 62 -10.77 -3.06 7.22
N ASN A 63 -11.32 -3.21 8.43
CA ASN A 63 -11.77 -4.51 8.93
C ASN A 63 -12.84 -5.14 8.04
N LYS A 64 -13.81 -4.36 7.55
CA LYS A 64 -14.80 -4.83 6.58
C LYS A 64 -14.15 -5.33 5.30
N ILE A 65 -13.24 -4.53 4.72
CA ILE A 65 -12.51 -4.91 3.51
C ILE A 65 -11.74 -6.21 3.72
N ILE A 66 -11.07 -6.37 4.87
CA ILE A 66 -10.31 -7.57 5.21
C ILE A 66 -11.21 -8.80 5.22
N ILE A 67 -12.36 -8.72 5.89
CA ILE A 67 -13.31 -9.84 6.04
C ILE A 67 -13.97 -10.17 4.70
N GLU A 68 -14.47 -9.17 3.98
CA GLU A 68 -15.23 -9.34 2.73
C GLU A 68 -14.37 -9.92 1.60
N ASN A 69 -13.07 -9.62 1.60
CA ASN A 69 -12.17 -9.98 0.50
C ASN A 69 -11.11 -11.02 0.88
N ASP A 70 -11.18 -11.57 2.09
CA ASP A 70 -10.20 -12.51 2.65
C ASP A 70 -8.74 -12.02 2.54
N ILE A 71 -8.50 -10.78 2.96
CA ILE A 71 -7.18 -10.14 2.85
C ILE A 71 -6.19 -10.75 3.84
N LYS A 72 -5.01 -11.12 3.34
CA LYS A 72 -3.95 -11.75 4.16
C LYS A 72 -2.79 -10.82 4.51
N GLY A 73 -2.74 -9.62 3.96
CA GLY A 73 -1.70 -8.66 4.29
C GLY A 73 -1.99 -7.24 3.81
N ILE A 74 -1.35 -6.28 4.47
CA ILE A 74 -1.49 -4.85 4.21
C ILE A 74 -0.13 -4.28 3.78
N VAL A 75 -0.14 -3.53 2.69
CA VAL A 75 1.00 -2.79 2.18
C VAL A 75 0.70 -1.30 2.31
N ILE A 76 1.52 -0.55 3.05
CA ILE A 76 1.34 0.89 3.23
C ILE A 76 2.47 1.62 2.52
N GLY A 77 2.14 2.51 1.59
CA GLY A 77 3.11 3.35 0.90
C GLY A 77 3.85 4.24 1.89
N LYS A 78 5.18 4.26 1.77
CA LYS A 78 6.06 5.13 2.55
C LYS A 78 6.85 6.01 1.59
N PRO A 79 6.34 7.20 1.24
CA PRO A 79 7.11 8.12 0.41
C PRO A 79 8.35 8.53 1.20
N LEU A 80 9.53 8.30 0.62
CA LEU A 80 10.81 8.79 1.12
C LEU A 80 11.28 9.94 0.23
N HIS A 81 11.96 10.92 0.82
CA HIS A 81 12.64 11.93 0.02
C HIS A 81 13.74 11.28 -0.82
N MET A 82 14.10 11.91 -1.95
CA MET A 82 15.14 11.41 -2.87
C MET A 82 16.52 11.26 -2.21
N ASP A 83 16.77 11.96 -1.10
CA ASP A 83 18.01 11.87 -0.30
C ASP A 83 17.95 10.80 0.82
N GLY A 84 16.84 10.08 0.96
CA GLY A 84 16.63 9.08 2.00
C GLY A 84 16.26 9.63 3.38
N SER A 85 16.09 10.95 3.54
CA SER A 85 15.63 11.55 4.80
C SER A 85 14.17 11.20 5.11
N VAL A 86 13.86 11.07 6.42
CA VAL A 86 12.48 10.82 6.88
C VAL A 86 11.67 12.10 6.72
N SER A 87 10.67 12.06 5.84
CA SER A 87 9.72 13.15 5.67
C SER A 87 8.60 13.08 6.72
N ARG A 88 7.88 14.18 6.96
CA ARG A 88 6.65 14.16 7.79
C ARG A 88 5.63 13.13 7.29
N SER A 89 5.59 12.90 5.97
CA SER A 89 4.78 11.87 5.34
C SER A 89 5.27 10.45 5.66
N SER A 90 6.58 10.22 5.73
CA SER A 90 7.15 8.92 6.13
C SER A 90 6.80 8.57 7.58
N GLN A 91 6.83 9.56 8.49
CA GLN A 91 6.37 9.38 9.87
C GLN A 91 4.86 9.11 9.92
N SER A 92 4.08 9.86 9.13
CA SER A 92 2.62 9.66 9.06
C SER A 92 2.23 8.26 8.59
N ALA A 93 3.00 7.68 7.67
CA ALA A 93 2.81 6.29 7.22
C ALA A 93 3.13 5.28 8.33
N ALA A 94 4.22 5.50 9.08
CA ALA A 94 4.57 4.66 10.23
C ALA A 94 3.51 4.73 11.35
N ASP A 95 3.04 5.94 11.68
CA ASP A 95 1.99 6.15 12.67
C ASP A 95 0.67 5.48 12.24
N LEU A 96 0.37 5.50 10.94
CA LEU A 96 -0.80 4.79 10.40
C LEU A 96 -0.65 3.28 10.57
N ALA A 97 0.51 2.72 10.23
CA ALA A 97 0.79 1.30 10.41
C ALA A 97 0.64 0.88 11.88
N GLU A 98 1.16 1.68 12.82
CA GLU A 98 1.00 1.44 14.26
C GLU A 98 -0.44 1.52 14.74
N ASN A 99 -1.26 2.40 14.17
CA ASN A 99 -2.67 2.48 14.54
C ASN A 99 -3.48 1.30 14.00
N ILE A 100 -3.14 0.83 12.80
CA ILE A 100 -3.71 -0.38 12.20
C ILE A 100 -3.31 -1.61 13.04
N SER A 101 -2.02 -1.76 13.39
CA SER A 101 -1.52 -2.94 14.14
C SER A 101 -2.14 -3.12 15.53
N LYS A 102 -2.66 -2.05 16.15
CA LYS A 102 -3.38 -2.14 17.43
C LYS A 102 -4.70 -2.89 17.34
N ASN A 103 -5.35 -2.91 16.17
CA ASN A 103 -6.70 -3.45 15.98
C ASN A 103 -6.77 -4.57 14.94
N ILE A 104 -5.76 -4.67 14.08
CA ILE A 104 -5.69 -5.63 12.98
C ILE A 104 -4.44 -6.48 13.17
N THR A 105 -4.59 -7.79 13.07
CA THR A 105 -3.54 -8.77 13.37
C THR A 105 -2.85 -9.33 12.14
N ILE A 106 -3.41 -9.15 10.94
CA ILE A 106 -2.78 -9.61 9.70
C ILE A 106 -1.46 -8.87 9.45
N PRO A 107 -0.47 -9.49 8.77
CA PRO A 107 0.80 -8.86 8.45
C PRO A 107 0.66 -7.48 7.79
N ILE A 108 1.54 -6.56 8.17
CA ILE A 108 1.63 -5.21 7.64
C ILE A 108 3.08 -4.97 7.20
N THR A 109 3.30 -4.33 6.06
CA THR A 109 4.62 -3.84 5.68
C THR A 109 4.56 -2.41 5.15
N LEU A 110 5.64 -1.66 5.38
CA LEU A 110 5.83 -0.34 4.81
C LEU A 110 6.60 -0.50 3.50
N TRP A 111 5.99 -0.08 2.39
CA TRP A 111 6.56 -0.20 1.06
C TRP A 111 7.30 1.07 0.66
N ASP A 112 8.60 0.92 0.39
CA ASP A 112 9.40 1.93 -0.28
C ASP A 112 9.26 1.71 -1.79
N GLU A 113 8.63 2.66 -2.47
CA GLU A 113 8.39 2.61 -3.91
C GLU A 113 9.67 2.38 -4.72
N ARG A 114 10.84 2.80 -4.22
CA ARG A 114 12.14 2.60 -4.92
C ARG A 114 12.58 1.14 -5.02
N LEU A 115 11.95 0.23 -4.28
CA LEU A 115 12.29 -1.19 -4.27
C LEU A 115 11.71 -1.95 -5.47
N SER A 116 10.84 -1.33 -6.28
CA SER A 116 10.39 -1.94 -7.53
C SER A 116 11.48 -1.82 -8.61
N SER A 117 11.53 -2.80 -9.52
CA SER A 117 12.50 -2.81 -10.60
C SER A 117 12.35 -1.55 -11.47
N GLU A 118 13.46 -1.01 -11.99
CA GLU A 118 13.40 0.15 -12.90
C GLU A 118 12.43 -0.10 -14.09
N GLY A 119 12.20 -1.36 -14.47
CA GLY A 119 11.30 -1.77 -15.54
C GLY A 119 9.81 -1.54 -15.23
N SER A 120 9.35 -1.80 -14.00
CA SER A 120 7.94 -1.67 -13.63
C SER A 120 7.48 -0.22 -13.50
N PHE A 121 8.37 0.71 -13.10
CA PHE A 121 8.10 2.16 -13.21
C PHE A 121 8.28 2.72 -14.63
N LYS A 122 9.08 2.08 -15.50
CA LYS A 122 9.31 2.54 -16.89
C LYS A 122 8.11 2.38 -17.82
N ILE A 123 7.22 1.42 -17.59
CA ILE A 123 5.96 1.28 -18.36
C ILE A 123 5.12 2.56 -18.27
N VAL A 124 5.24 3.29 -17.16
CA VAL A 124 4.61 4.60 -17.03
C VAL A 124 5.37 5.60 -17.92
N ARG A 125 6.68 5.73 -17.87
CA ARG A 125 7.36 6.85 -18.58
C ARG A 125 7.13 6.94 -20.11
N ASP A 126 6.89 5.82 -20.81
CA ASP A 126 6.88 5.77 -22.29
C ASP A 126 5.51 5.94 -23.01
N LEU A 127 4.38 6.04 -22.31
CA LEU A 127 3.07 6.22 -22.96
C LEU A 127 2.71 7.72 -23.11
N GLY A 128 2.93 8.25 -24.31
CA GLY A 128 2.80 9.67 -24.73
C GLY A 128 1.41 10.32 -24.58
N THR A 129 0.94 10.47 -23.35
CA THR A 129 -0.28 11.23 -23.00
C THR A 129 0.05 12.46 -22.17
N ASN A 130 -0.78 13.50 -22.31
CA ASN A 130 -0.62 14.84 -21.75
C ASN A 130 -0.28 14.80 -20.23
N VAL A 131 0.80 15.46 -19.81
CA VAL A 131 1.40 15.32 -18.45
C VAL A 131 0.40 15.62 -17.33
N SER A 132 -0.49 16.59 -17.53
CA SER A 132 -1.48 17.01 -16.52
C SER A 132 -2.58 15.98 -16.25
N SER A 133 -3.09 15.31 -17.30
CA SER A 133 -4.10 14.25 -17.14
C SER A 133 -3.49 12.98 -16.54
N ARG A 134 -2.19 12.76 -16.76
CA ARG A 134 -1.40 11.69 -16.15
C ARG A 134 -1.17 11.91 -14.66
N VAL A 135 -0.76 13.10 -14.22
CA VAL A 135 -0.58 13.38 -12.78
C VAL A 135 -1.89 13.19 -12.04
N LYS A 136 -3.01 13.65 -12.62
CA LYS A 136 -4.33 13.45 -12.04
C LYS A 136 -4.74 11.97 -11.93
N LYS A 137 -4.48 11.17 -12.97
CA LYS A 137 -4.70 9.71 -12.93
C LYS A 137 -3.72 8.99 -11.99
N LEU A 138 -2.50 9.50 -11.82
CA LEU A 138 -1.52 8.96 -10.86
C LEU A 138 -2.01 9.19 -9.44
N ASP A 139 -2.45 10.40 -9.11
CA ASP A 139 -3.00 10.73 -7.80
C ASP A 139 -4.26 9.90 -7.49
N GLU A 140 -5.14 9.70 -8.48
CA GLU A 140 -6.36 8.90 -8.32
C GLU A 140 -6.08 7.39 -8.13
N ASN A 141 -4.90 6.90 -8.53
CA ASN A 141 -4.55 5.48 -8.52
C ASN A 141 -3.28 5.16 -7.71
N ALA A 142 -2.78 6.09 -6.89
CA ALA A 142 -1.52 5.96 -6.17
C ALA A 142 -1.44 4.67 -5.34
N ALA A 143 -2.50 4.33 -4.62
CA ALA A 143 -2.59 3.10 -3.84
C ALA A 143 -2.41 1.82 -4.68
N ALA A 144 -2.90 1.82 -5.93
CA ALA A 144 -2.75 0.68 -6.83
C ALA A 144 -1.31 0.56 -7.33
N PHE A 145 -0.64 1.68 -7.62
CA PHE A 145 0.78 1.68 -7.99
C PHE A 145 1.68 1.20 -6.86
N ILE A 146 1.44 1.67 -5.63
CA ILE A 146 2.13 1.19 -4.42
C ILE A 146 1.98 -0.33 -4.30
N LEU A 147 0.74 -0.83 -4.40
CA LEU A 147 0.47 -2.25 -4.27
C LEU A 147 1.11 -3.07 -5.39
N GLN A 148 1.05 -2.58 -6.63
CA GLN A 148 1.67 -3.26 -7.78
C GLN A 148 3.18 -3.36 -7.60
N GLY A 149 3.85 -2.26 -7.23
CA GLY A 149 5.30 -2.28 -6.99
C GLY A 149 5.71 -3.26 -5.89
N ALA A 150 4.90 -3.35 -4.82
CA ALA A 150 5.12 -4.32 -3.77
C ALA A 150 4.93 -5.76 -4.27
N ILE A 151 3.86 -6.03 -5.01
CA ILE A 151 3.59 -7.35 -5.61
C ILE A 151 4.73 -7.80 -6.52
N ASP A 152 5.24 -6.92 -7.37
CA ASP A 152 6.36 -7.21 -8.26
C ASP A 152 7.60 -7.62 -7.46
N TYR A 153 7.88 -6.96 -6.32
CA TYR A 153 8.97 -7.34 -5.43
C TYR A 153 8.74 -8.67 -4.68
N LEU A 154 7.51 -8.94 -4.28
CA LEU A 154 7.14 -10.16 -3.57
C LEU A 154 7.19 -11.39 -4.49
N THR A 155 7.04 -11.20 -5.79
CA THR A 155 6.97 -12.28 -6.80
C THR A 155 8.29 -12.53 -7.55
N ASN A 156 9.21 -11.55 -7.59
CA ASN A 156 10.59 -11.72 -8.10
C ASN A 156 11.49 -12.50 -7.14
#